data_AF-A0A4R0FIR1-F1
#
_entry.id   AF-A0A4R0FIR1-F1
#
_cell.length_a   1.000
_cell.length_b   1.000
_cell.length_c   1.000
_cell.angle_alpha   90.00
_cell.angle_beta   90.00
_cell.angle_gamma   90.00
#
_symmetry.space_group_name_H-M   'P 1'
#
loop_
_entity.id
_entity.type
_entity.pdbx_description
1 polymer ?
#
loop_
_entity_poly.entity_id
_entity_poly.type
_entity_poly.pdbx_seq_one_letter_code
_entity_poly.pdbx_strand_id
1 'polypeptide(L)'
;MHQLQPQPEVTTSLRFTTHSTSDSAVFLDHVQLSPWANLQTEVQQVDWLILHFNHWFSHLNVTLVRGDFEPEYFPANKDLPARIQFAHGFFNSALHEISHWSIAGDQRRLMADLGYWYAPDGRSAEQQALFEQVEIKPQAIEWLFSQAFGRKFRVSLDNLTGDGGNGTTFKDNVYAQVHQYFNGEAKLPRDAARFIQCICACTRSGKTLQSDEFQRETLD
;
A
#
# COMPACT_ATOMS: atom_id res chain seq x y z
N MET A 1 -12.47 -25.60 -14.43
CA MET A 1 -11.47 -24.99 -15.34
C MET A 1 -11.89 -23.55 -15.64
N HIS A 2 -11.69 -22.63 -14.69
CA HIS A 2 -11.98 -21.21 -14.92
C HIS A 2 -10.65 -20.49 -15.09
N GLN A 3 -10.47 -19.89 -16.26
CA GLN A 3 -9.23 -19.30 -16.74
C GLN A 3 -8.95 -17.98 -16.01
N LEU A 4 -7.73 -17.84 -15.51
CA LEU A 4 -7.19 -16.56 -15.06
C LEU A 4 -6.95 -15.69 -16.29
N GLN A 5 -7.55 -14.50 -16.30
CA GLN A 5 -7.27 -13.52 -17.35
C GLN A 5 -6.05 -12.67 -16.99
N PRO A 6 -5.10 -12.47 -17.92
CA PRO A 6 -3.94 -11.62 -17.69
C PRO A 6 -4.31 -10.13 -17.65
N GLN A 7 -3.53 -9.34 -16.89
CA GLN A 7 -3.73 -7.90 -16.75
C GLN A 7 -3.27 -7.12 -18.00
N PRO A 8 -3.97 -6.05 -18.40
CA PRO A 8 -3.53 -5.22 -19.53
C PRO A 8 -2.48 -4.18 -19.11
N GLU A 9 -1.49 -3.96 -19.98
CA GLU A 9 -0.51 -2.88 -19.87
C GLU A 9 -1.15 -1.52 -20.21
N VAL A 10 -0.99 -0.54 -19.31
CA VAL A 10 -1.48 0.83 -19.53
C VAL A 10 -0.34 1.70 -20.09
N THR A 11 -0.32 1.82 -21.42
CA THR A 11 0.49 2.82 -22.12
C THR A 11 -0.37 4.05 -22.36
N THR A 12 -0.10 5.15 -21.67
CA THR A 12 -0.61 6.46 -22.09
C THR A 12 0.42 7.55 -21.80
N SER A 13 1.05 8.02 -22.88
CA SER A 13 1.84 9.24 -22.91
C SER A 13 0.92 10.43 -23.16
N LEU A 14 1.00 11.45 -22.33
CA LEU A 14 0.57 12.80 -22.69
C LEU A 14 1.58 13.80 -22.13
N ARG A 15 2.26 14.49 -23.05
CA ARG A 15 2.96 15.76 -22.80
C ARG A 15 1.91 16.88 -22.83
N PHE A 16 2.05 17.90 -22.00
CA PHE A 16 1.98 19.32 -22.39
C PHE A 16 2.46 20.23 -21.26
N THR A 17 2.69 21.48 -21.65
CA THR A 17 3.72 22.45 -21.27
C THR A 17 3.53 23.25 -19.99
N THR A 18 4.66 23.79 -19.54
CA THR A 18 4.92 24.72 -18.42
C THR A 18 4.13 26.03 -18.48
N HIS A 19 3.60 26.47 -17.34
CA HIS A 19 3.59 27.88 -16.96
C HIS A 19 3.85 28.06 -15.46
N SER A 20 4.78 28.97 -15.19
CA SER A 20 5.27 29.41 -13.89
C SER A 20 4.30 30.42 -13.28
N THR A 21 4.00 30.28 -11.99
CA THR A 21 3.89 31.41 -11.05
C THR A 21 4.27 30.96 -9.65
N SER A 22 5.21 31.71 -9.09
CA SER A 22 5.77 31.63 -7.74
C SER A 22 4.77 31.97 -6.65
N ASP A 23 5.06 31.46 -5.46
CA ASP A 23 4.60 31.91 -4.14
C ASP A 23 3.13 31.72 -3.77
N SER A 24 2.84 30.61 -3.11
CA SER A 24 2.41 30.63 -1.71
C SER A 24 2.54 29.24 -1.09
N ALA A 25 3.41 29.16 -0.09
CA ALA A 25 3.70 27.97 0.69
C ALA A 25 2.45 27.39 1.37
N VAL A 26 2.25 26.09 1.15
CA VAL A 26 1.81 25.06 2.11
C VAL A 26 1.13 25.61 3.38
N PHE A 27 -0.19 25.79 3.33
CA PHE A 27 -1.03 25.72 4.52
C PHE A 27 -1.31 24.25 4.82
N LEU A 28 -0.44 23.66 5.65
CA LEU A 28 -0.74 22.42 6.35
C LEU A 28 -1.73 22.80 7.46
N ASP A 29 -3.03 22.57 7.26
CA ASP A 29 -4.00 22.73 8.35
C ASP A 29 -3.59 21.80 9.49
N HIS A 30 -3.19 22.43 10.61
CA HIS A 30 -2.59 21.75 11.75
C HIS A 30 -3.61 20.83 12.43
N VAL A 31 -3.63 19.56 12.04
CA VAL A 31 -4.07 18.53 12.97
C VAL A 31 -3.05 18.53 14.11
N GLN A 32 -3.47 18.93 15.32
CA GLN A 32 -2.62 19.00 16.50
C GLN A 32 -2.28 17.57 16.96
N LEU A 33 -1.25 16.97 16.35
CA LEU A 33 -0.94 15.56 16.52
C LEU A 33 0.39 15.32 17.19
N SER A 34 0.37 14.32 18.08
CA SER A 34 1.57 13.77 18.68
C SER A 34 2.54 13.34 17.58
N PRO A 35 3.81 13.74 17.64
CA PRO A 35 4.85 13.25 16.74
C PRO A 35 4.89 11.72 16.74
N TRP A 36 5.13 11.12 15.58
CA TRP A 36 5.26 9.66 15.44
C TRP A 36 6.22 9.05 16.48
N ALA A 37 7.34 9.73 16.73
CA ALA A 37 8.36 9.31 17.70
C ALA A 37 7.86 9.18 19.14
N ASN A 38 6.73 9.81 19.50
CA ASN A 38 6.19 9.77 20.85
C ASN A 38 5.18 8.62 21.05
N LEU A 39 4.75 7.95 19.98
CA LEU A 39 3.74 6.89 20.05
C LEU A 39 4.38 5.59 20.55
N GLN A 40 3.80 5.02 21.62
CA GLN A 40 4.37 3.83 22.29
C GLN A 40 3.59 2.55 22.00
N THR A 41 2.29 2.66 21.70
CA THR A 41 1.43 1.48 21.47
C THR A 41 1.00 1.37 20.02
N GLU A 42 0.71 0.15 19.58
CA GLU A 42 0.20 -0.08 18.22
C GLU A 42 -1.14 0.63 18.00
N VAL A 43 -2.02 0.66 19.00
CA VAL A 43 -3.30 1.38 18.93
C VAL A 43 -3.08 2.86 18.61
N GLN A 44 -2.15 3.52 19.33
CA GLN A 44 -1.80 4.92 19.07
C GLN A 44 -1.25 5.12 17.64
N GLN A 45 -0.42 4.19 17.17
CA GLN A 45 0.15 4.24 15.82
C GLN A 45 -0.93 4.06 14.75
N VAL A 46 -1.89 3.18 14.97
CA VAL A 46 -3.02 2.94 14.07
C VAL A 46 -3.95 4.15 14.03
N ASP A 47 -4.29 4.73 15.18
CA ASP A 47 -5.10 5.95 15.24
C ASP A 47 -4.41 7.11 14.52
N TRP A 48 -3.09 7.23 14.71
CA TRP A 48 -2.26 8.20 13.99
C TRP A 48 -2.31 7.98 12.48
N LEU A 49 -2.17 6.73 12.03
CA LEU A 49 -2.20 6.38 10.61
C LEU A 49 -3.56 6.69 9.97
N ILE A 50 -4.67 6.30 10.60
CA ILE A 50 -6.03 6.61 10.14
C ILE A 50 -6.20 8.11 9.95
N LEU A 51 -5.83 8.89 10.96
CA LEU A 51 -6.04 10.33 10.94
C LEU A 51 -5.22 11.02 9.86
N HIS A 52 -3.94 10.65 9.72
CA HIS A 52 -3.07 11.24 8.70
C HIS A 52 -3.45 10.80 7.29
N PHE A 53 -3.78 9.52 7.08
CA PHE A 53 -4.24 9.05 5.78
C PHE A 53 -5.50 9.81 5.33
N ASN A 54 -6.50 9.91 6.22
CA ASN A 54 -7.76 10.61 5.92
C ASN A 54 -7.55 12.08 5.62
N HIS A 55 -6.59 12.73 6.28
CA HIS A 55 -6.21 14.10 5.96
C HIS A 55 -5.50 14.20 4.60
N TRP A 56 -4.43 13.43 4.39
CA TRP A 56 -3.59 13.51 3.19
C TRP A 56 -4.33 13.14 1.90
N PHE A 57 -5.29 12.23 1.98
CA PHE A 57 -6.07 11.74 0.84
C PHE A 57 -7.53 12.21 0.84
N SER A 58 -7.89 13.18 1.70
CA SER A 58 -9.24 13.79 1.74
C SER A 58 -9.75 14.24 0.36
N HIS A 59 -8.84 14.78 -0.47
CA HIS A 59 -9.13 15.21 -1.84
C HIS A 59 -9.54 14.08 -2.80
N LEU A 60 -9.36 12.80 -2.43
CA LEU A 60 -9.80 11.63 -3.21
C LEU A 60 -11.09 11.01 -2.67
N ASN A 61 -11.78 11.64 -1.72
CA ASN A 61 -13.04 11.16 -1.14
C ASN A 61 -12.94 9.70 -0.62
N VAL A 62 -11.84 9.40 0.07
CA VAL A 62 -11.53 8.08 0.64
C VAL A 62 -11.14 8.21 2.11
N THR A 63 -11.51 7.21 2.90
CA THR A 63 -11.17 7.11 4.31
C THR A 63 -10.61 5.72 4.63
N LEU A 64 -9.63 5.67 5.52
CA LEU A 64 -9.14 4.46 6.16
C LEU A 64 -9.96 4.23 7.43
N VAL A 65 -10.47 3.01 7.62
CA VAL A 65 -11.31 2.64 8.76
C VAL A 65 -10.84 1.33 9.37
N ARG A 66 -10.89 1.25 10.70
CA ARG A 66 -10.63 0.01 11.43
C ARG A 66 -11.85 -0.90 11.30
N GLY A 67 -11.64 -2.13 10.82
CA GLY A 67 -12.62 -3.22 10.85
C GLY A 67 -12.30 -4.26 11.92
N ASP A 68 -13.30 -5.08 12.25
CA ASP A 68 -13.18 -6.12 13.28
C ASP A 68 -12.75 -7.48 12.71
N PHE A 69 -13.18 -7.80 11.49
CA PHE A 69 -13.03 -9.12 10.88
C PHE A 69 -12.22 -9.03 9.59
N GLU A 70 -12.89 -9.06 8.43
CA GLU A 70 -12.22 -9.11 7.13
C GLU A 70 -11.89 -7.70 6.61
N PRO A 71 -10.75 -7.55 5.91
CA PRO A 71 -10.50 -6.36 5.15
C PRO A 71 -11.49 -6.26 3.98
N GLU A 72 -11.92 -5.05 3.65
CA GLU A 72 -12.80 -4.82 2.51
C GLU A 72 -12.62 -3.40 1.98
N TYR A 73 -12.65 -3.26 0.65
CA TYR A 73 -12.77 -1.95 0.03
C TYR A 73 -14.21 -1.66 -0.40
N PHE A 74 -14.77 -0.61 0.18
CA PHE A 74 -16.08 -0.08 -0.21
C PHE A 74 -15.90 1.13 -1.15
N PRO A 75 -16.41 1.07 -2.39
CA PRO A 75 -16.39 2.24 -3.26
C PRO A 75 -17.28 3.36 -2.70
N ALA A 76 -16.93 4.60 -3.06
CA ALA A 76 -17.74 5.76 -2.69
C ALA A 76 -19.15 5.65 -3.29
N ASN A 77 -20.14 6.18 -2.57
CA ASN A 77 -21.50 6.32 -3.06
C ASN A 77 -22.02 7.75 -2.83
N LYS A 78 -23.33 7.98 -3.01
CA LYS A 78 -23.92 9.32 -2.89
C LYS A 78 -23.82 9.90 -1.49
N ASP A 79 -23.79 9.05 -0.47
CA ASP A 79 -23.92 9.43 0.94
C ASP A 79 -22.61 9.27 1.70
N LEU A 80 -21.71 8.39 1.24
CA LEU A 80 -20.49 8.01 1.94
C LEU A 80 -19.25 8.06 1.04
N PRO A 81 -18.10 8.52 1.57
CA PRO A 81 -16.81 8.38 0.90
C PRO A 81 -16.46 6.90 0.72
N ALA A 82 -15.48 6.63 -0.15
CA ALA A 82 -14.89 5.30 -0.22
C ALA A 82 -14.24 4.94 1.13
N ARG A 83 -14.24 3.65 1.47
CA ARG A 83 -13.65 3.16 2.71
C ARG A 83 -12.67 2.03 2.41
N ILE A 84 -11.45 2.20 2.89
CA ILE A 84 -10.44 1.14 2.98
C ILE A 84 -10.57 0.57 4.39
N GLN A 85 -11.19 -0.59 4.54
CA GLN A 85 -11.33 -1.26 5.83
C GLN A 85 -10.22 -2.29 6.00
N PHE A 86 -9.48 -2.20 7.10
CA PHE A 86 -8.43 -3.17 7.44
C PHE A 86 -8.79 -3.99 8.68
N ALA A 87 -8.27 -5.21 8.75
CA ALA A 87 -8.65 -6.20 9.74
C ALA A 87 -7.98 -6.01 11.11
N HIS A 88 -8.71 -6.39 12.16
CA HIS A 88 -8.23 -6.59 13.54
C HIS A 88 -7.50 -5.41 14.20
N GLY A 89 -7.56 -4.22 13.61
CA GLY A 89 -6.85 -3.06 14.13
C GLY A 89 -5.32 -3.16 14.06
N PHE A 90 -4.75 -4.07 13.28
CA PHE A 90 -3.29 -4.20 13.15
C PHE A 90 -2.70 -3.19 12.18
N PHE A 91 -1.54 -2.62 12.53
CA PHE A 91 -0.90 -1.59 11.72
C PHE A 91 -0.47 -2.11 10.35
N ASN A 92 0.07 -3.34 10.30
CA ASN A 92 0.51 -3.94 9.04
C ASN A 92 -0.69 -4.27 8.14
N SER A 93 -1.83 -4.70 8.71
CA SER A 93 -3.06 -4.87 7.92
C SER A 93 -3.48 -3.55 7.28
N ALA A 94 -3.42 -2.43 8.00
CA ALA A 94 -3.71 -1.12 7.41
C ALA A 94 -2.74 -0.75 6.27
N LEU A 95 -1.44 -1.01 6.41
CA LEU A 95 -0.47 -0.76 5.34
C LEU A 95 -0.74 -1.63 4.11
N HIS A 96 -1.09 -2.89 4.33
CA HIS A 96 -1.43 -3.85 3.29
C HIS A 96 -2.62 -3.35 2.45
N GLU A 97 -3.72 -2.96 3.08
CA GLU A 97 -4.91 -2.45 2.38
C GLU A 97 -4.64 -1.14 1.62
N ILE A 98 -3.85 -0.24 2.21
CA ILE A 98 -3.42 0.99 1.51
C ILE A 98 -2.56 0.65 0.29
N SER A 99 -1.72 -0.40 0.37
CA SER A 99 -0.90 -0.85 -0.76
C SER A 99 -1.77 -1.28 -1.94
N HIS A 100 -2.78 -2.11 -1.72
CA HIS A 100 -3.75 -2.52 -2.73
C HIS A 100 -4.49 -1.34 -3.33
N TRP A 101 -5.04 -0.46 -2.48
CA TRP A 101 -5.75 0.72 -2.93
C TRP A 101 -4.87 1.66 -3.78
N SER A 102 -3.59 1.80 -3.44
CA SER A 102 -2.64 2.64 -4.16
C SER A 102 -2.32 2.13 -5.57
N ILE A 103 -2.46 0.82 -5.81
CA ILE A 103 -2.22 0.15 -7.10
C ILE A 103 -3.47 0.18 -7.98
N ALA A 104 -4.66 0.04 -7.39
CA ALA A 104 -5.91 -0.18 -8.10
C ALA A 104 -6.25 0.85 -9.18
N GLY A 105 -5.87 2.12 -8.98
CA GLY A 105 -6.18 3.21 -9.90
C GLY A 105 -7.68 3.53 -9.97
N ASP A 106 -8.04 4.53 -10.78
CA ASP A 106 -9.38 5.16 -10.71
C ASP A 106 -10.53 4.21 -11.08
N GLN A 107 -10.33 3.32 -12.06
CA GLN A 107 -11.39 2.41 -12.52
C GLN A 107 -11.72 1.33 -11.49
N ARG A 108 -10.71 0.72 -10.88
CA ARG A 108 -10.92 -0.35 -9.91
C ARG A 108 -11.46 0.16 -8.58
N ARG A 109 -11.18 1.42 -8.22
CA ARG A 109 -11.78 2.11 -7.07
C ARG A 109 -13.30 2.33 -7.17
N LEU A 110 -13.91 2.00 -8.31
CA LEU A 110 -15.36 1.97 -8.48
C LEU A 110 -15.98 0.61 -8.11
N MET A 111 -15.16 -0.40 -7.82
CA MET A 111 -15.58 -1.79 -7.57
C MET A 111 -15.34 -2.16 -6.11
N ALA A 112 -16.22 -3.00 -5.55
CA ALA A 112 -15.96 -3.66 -4.27
C ALA A 112 -14.65 -4.45 -4.34
N ASP A 113 -13.86 -4.42 -3.27
CA ASP A 113 -12.52 -5.03 -3.18
C ASP A 113 -11.59 -4.70 -4.34
N LEU A 114 -11.79 -3.51 -4.91
CA LEU A 114 -11.03 -3.02 -6.06
C LEU A 114 -11.12 -4.00 -7.24
N GLY A 115 -12.14 -4.85 -7.31
CA GLY A 115 -12.26 -5.94 -8.29
C GLY A 115 -11.17 -7.01 -8.19
N TYR A 116 -10.45 -7.12 -7.07
CA TYR A 116 -9.64 -8.30 -6.77
C TYR A 116 -10.57 -9.46 -6.41
N TRP A 117 -10.09 -10.68 -6.63
CA TRP A 117 -10.81 -11.90 -6.30
C TRP A 117 -10.28 -12.42 -4.96
N TYR A 118 -11.18 -12.89 -4.11
CA TYR A 118 -10.82 -13.54 -2.86
C TYR A 118 -10.38 -14.98 -3.14
N ALA A 119 -9.21 -15.36 -2.63
CA ALA A 119 -8.73 -16.73 -2.62
C ALA A 119 -8.64 -17.21 -1.16
N PRO A 120 -9.54 -18.10 -0.70
CA PRO A 120 -9.53 -18.56 0.68
C PRO A 120 -8.24 -19.30 1.02
N ASP A 121 -7.97 -19.41 2.32
CA ASP A 121 -6.93 -20.28 2.86
C ASP A 121 -7.10 -21.74 2.38
N GLY A 122 -6.00 -22.50 2.40
CA GLY A 122 -5.99 -23.88 1.90
C GLY A 122 -5.68 -23.99 0.41
N ARG A 123 -4.94 -23.02 -0.14
CA ARG A 123 -4.58 -22.97 -1.57
C ARG A 123 -3.60 -24.09 -1.93
N SER A 124 -3.81 -24.70 -3.10
CA SER A 124 -2.82 -25.61 -3.72
C SER A 124 -1.57 -24.84 -4.15
N ALA A 125 -0.48 -25.54 -4.45
CA ALA A 125 0.75 -24.92 -4.95
C ALA A 125 0.52 -24.07 -6.21
N GLU A 126 -0.35 -24.51 -7.13
CA GLU A 126 -0.69 -23.76 -8.34
C GLU A 126 -1.49 -22.49 -8.02
N GLN A 127 -2.44 -22.57 -7.08
CA GLN A 127 -3.22 -21.42 -6.62
C GLN A 127 -2.34 -20.43 -5.86
N GLN A 128 -1.40 -20.93 -5.05
CA GLN A 128 -0.42 -20.11 -4.35
C GLN A 128 0.48 -19.37 -5.33
N ALA A 129 0.98 -20.04 -6.38
CA ALA A 129 1.82 -19.39 -7.38
C ALA A 129 1.10 -18.24 -8.11
N LEU A 130 -0.22 -18.33 -8.28
CA LEU A 130 -1.03 -17.26 -8.86
C LEU A 130 -1.28 -16.12 -7.88
N PHE A 131 -1.51 -16.44 -6.61
CA PHE A 131 -1.59 -15.47 -5.53
C PHE A 131 -0.29 -14.65 -5.43
N GLU A 132 0.86 -15.32 -5.37
CA GLU A 132 2.16 -14.66 -5.28
C GLU A 132 2.39 -13.69 -6.45
N GLN A 133 2.01 -14.07 -7.68
CA GLN A 133 2.14 -13.18 -8.84
C GLN A 133 1.37 -11.86 -8.70
N VAL A 134 0.16 -11.90 -8.13
CA VAL A 134 -0.65 -10.68 -7.95
C VAL A 134 -0.21 -9.87 -6.72
N GLU A 135 0.43 -10.52 -5.76
CA GLU A 135 0.89 -9.94 -4.50
C GLU A 135 2.29 -9.31 -4.53
N ILE A 136 3.09 -9.55 -5.57
CA ILE A 136 4.45 -8.96 -5.70
C ILE A 136 4.40 -7.44 -5.54
N LYS A 137 3.49 -6.76 -6.24
CA LYS A 137 3.39 -5.29 -6.20
C LYS A 137 2.81 -4.76 -4.89
N PRO A 138 1.67 -5.28 -4.37
CA PRO A 138 1.17 -4.93 -3.05
C PRO A 138 2.23 -5.05 -1.97
N GLN A 139 2.88 -6.22 -1.85
CA GLN A 139 3.85 -6.48 -0.79
C GLN A 139 5.15 -5.69 -0.96
N ALA A 140 5.60 -5.40 -2.19
CA ALA A 140 6.72 -4.47 -2.40
C ALA A 140 6.40 -3.05 -1.92
N ILE A 141 5.16 -2.57 -2.16
CA ILE A 141 4.72 -1.24 -1.71
C ILE A 141 4.50 -1.22 -0.20
N GLU A 142 3.94 -2.29 0.37
CA GLU A 142 3.81 -2.47 1.82
C GLU A 142 5.17 -2.42 2.52
N TRP A 143 6.21 -3.01 1.91
CA TRP A 143 7.58 -2.93 2.43
C TRP A 143 8.10 -1.49 2.40
N LEU A 144 7.91 -0.76 1.30
CA LEU A 144 8.27 0.67 1.21
C LEU A 144 7.58 1.49 2.31
N PHE A 145 6.28 1.26 2.55
CA PHE A 145 5.53 1.95 3.60
C PHE A 145 6.07 1.59 5.00
N SER A 146 6.29 0.30 5.25
CA SER A 146 6.85 -0.19 6.52
C SER A 146 8.20 0.46 6.81
N GLN A 147 9.10 0.51 5.82
CA GLN A 147 10.41 1.13 5.95
C GLN A 147 10.31 2.66 6.16
N ALA A 148 9.33 3.33 5.55
CA ALA A 148 9.07 4.76 5.79
C ALA A 148 8.63 5.04 7.24
N PHE A 149 7.95 4.10 7.88
CA PHE A 149 7.63 4.16 9.32
C PHE A 149 8.76 3.64 10.24
N GLY A 150 9.84 3.09 9.67
CA GLY A 150 10.90 2.42 10.43
C GLY A 150 10.45 1.11 11.08
N ARG A 151 9.47 0.43 10.48
CA ARG A 151 8.89 -0.83 10.97
C ARG A 151 9.44 -2.02 10.20
N LYS A 152 9.45 -3.18 10.86
CA LYS A 152 9.78 -4.45 10.23
C LYS A 152 8.66 -4.85 9.27
N PHE A 153 9.06 -5.34 8.11
CA PHE A 153 8.18 -5.95 7.11
C PHE A 153 8.51 -7.43 6.99
N ARG A 154 7.49 -8.25 6.70
CA ARG A 154 7.63 -9.66 6.36
C ARG A 154 6.68 -9.97 5.23
N VAL A 155 7.17 -10.70 4.25
CA VAL A 155 6.33 -11.25 3.17
C VAL A 155 5.31 -12.21 3.78
N SER A 156 4.03 -12.01 3.44
CA SER A 156 2.94 -12.89 3.85
C SER A 156 2.58 -13.85 2.73
N LEU A 157 2.71 -15.15 2.98
CA LEU A 157 2.24 -16.18 2.05
C LEU A 157 0.73 -16.39 2.12
N ASP A 158 0.08 -15.92 3.18
CA ASP A 158 -1.38 -15.95 3.41
C ASP A 158 -2.02 -17.33 3.10
N ASN A 159 -1.36 -18.41 3.50
CA ASN A 159 -1.80 -19.78 3.25
C ASN A 159 -1.44 -20.67 4.45
N LEU A 160 -2.23 -20.60 5.50
CA LEU A 160 -2.00 -21.26 6.79
C LEU A 160 -2.25 -22.77 6.74
N THR A 161 -3.23 -23.22 5.94
CA THR A 161 -3.63 -24.64 5.87
C THR A 161 -3.33 -25.31 4.54
N GLY A 162 -2.83 -24.56 3.55
CA GLY A 162 -2.51 -25.06 2.21
C GLY A 162 -1.03 -25.35 1.97
N ASP A 163 -0.68 -25.51 0.69
CA ASP A 163 0.71 -25.71 0.24
C ASP A 163 1.33 -24.37 -0.17
N GLY A 164 1.80 -23.62 0.84
CA GLY A 164 2.40 -22.29 0.67
C GLY A 164 3.88 -22.30 0.25
N GLY A 165 4.55 -23.46 0.26
CA GLY A 165 6.00 -23.54 0.08
C GLY A 165 6.79 -22.72 1.12
N ASN A 166 8.04 -22.38 0.80
CA ASN A 166 8.92 -21.57 1.66
C ASN A 166 8.93 -20.08 1.30
N GLY A 167 8.22 -19.68 0.25
CA GLY A 167 8.13 -18.30 -0.20
C GLY A 167 9.41 -17.68 -0.74
N THR A 168 10.51 -18.42 -0.90
CA THR A 168 11.82 -17.84 -1.28
C THR A 168 11.74 -17.07 -2.60
N THR A 169 11.17 -17.69 -3.64
CA THR A 169 10.99 -17.03 -4.95
C THR A 169 10.07 -15.83 -4.85
N PHE A 170 9.03 -15.90 -4.02
CA PHE A 170 8.13 -14.76 -3.82
C PHE A 170 8.85 -13.58 -3.16
N LYS A 171 9.65 -13.83 -2.12
CA LYS A 171 10.49 -12.81 -1.50
C LYS A 171 11.52 -12.22 -2.48
N ASP A 172 12.13 -13.05 -3.32
CA ASP A 172 13.06 -12.60 -4.37
C ASP A 172 12.36 -11.65 -5.36
N ASN A 173 11.13 -11.99 -5.76
CA ASN A 173 10.32 -11.17 -6.66
C ASN A 173 9.87 -9.85 -6.01
N VAL A 174 9.46 -9.88 -4.74
CA VAL A 174 9.11 -8.67 -3.96
C VAL A 174 10.33 -7.76 -3.84
N TYR A 175 11.50 -8.32 -3.52
CA TYR A 175 12.76 -7.59 -3.47
C TYR A 175 13.13 -6.97 -4.82
N ALA A 176 13.09 -7.77 -5.90
CA ALA A 176 13.34 -7.27 -7.25
C ALA A 176 12.38 -6.13 -7.62
N GLN A 177 11.09 -6.24 -7.29
CA GLN A 177 10.09 -5.21 -7.57
C GLN A 177 10.38 -3.90 -6.84
N VAL A 178 10.86 -3.93 -5.59
CA VAL A 178 11.30 -2.73 -4.87
C VAL A 178 12.44 -2.04 -5.59
N HIS A 179 13.47 -2.79 -6.02
CA HIS A 179 14.60 -2.23 -6.75
C HIS A 179 14.20 -1.68 -8.13
N GLN A 180 13.25 -2.32 -8.80
CA GLN A 180 12.68 -1.81 -10.05
C GLN A 180 11.98 -0.46 -9.86
N TYR A 181 11.36 -0.20 -8.72
CA TYR A 181 10.82 1.14 -8.42
C TYR A 181 11.92 2.18 -8.22
N PHE A 182 13.05 1.81 -7.60
CA PHE A 182 14.17 2.73 -7.38
C PHE A 182 14.98 3.02 -8.65
N ASN A 183 15.20 2.03 -9.50
CA ASN A 183 15.99 2.17 -10.73
C ASN A 183 15.19 2.78 -11.90
N GLY A 184 13.86 2.90 -11.77
CA GLY A 184 12.97 3.48 -12.77
C GLY A 184 12.47 2.51 -13.85
N GLU A 185 12.81 1.22 -13.77
CA GLU A 185 12.29 0.18 -14.65
C GLU A 185 10.79 -0.05 -14.42
N ALA A 186 10.34 0.04 -13.17
CA ALA A 186 8.93 0.05 -12.80
C ALA A 186 8.51 1.42 -12.27
N LYS A 187 7.33 1.88 -12.70
CA LYS A 187 6.75 3.12 -12.20
C LYS A 187 6.05 2.88 -10.87
N LEU A 188 6.51 3.53 -9.80
CA LEU A 188 5.80 3.54 -8.52
C LEU A 188 4.43 4.23 -8.69
N PRO A 189 3.31 3.64 -8.22
CA PRO A 189 2.01 4.26 -8.31
C PRO A 189 1.97 5.64 -7.64
N ARG A 190 1.24 6.60 -8.25
CA ARG A 190 1.17 7.99 -7.80
C ARG A 190 0.81 8.10 -6.32
N ASP A 191 -0.20 7.37 -5.90
CA ASP A 191 -0.75 7.49 -4.55
C ASP A 191 0.18 6.79 -3.52
N ALA A 192 0.88 5.73 -3.92
CA ALA A 192 1.94 5.12 -3.10
C ALA A 192 3.11 6.10 -2.90
N ALA A 193 3.58 6.75 -3.97
CA ALA A 193 4.64 7.75 -3.90
C ALA A 193 4.25 8.93 -3.01
N ARG A 194 3.01 9.42 -3.14
CA ARG A 194 2.47 10.49 -2.28
C ARG A 194 2.43 10.07 -0.81
N PHE A 195 1.98 8.85 -0.53
CA PHE A 195 1.91 8.34 0.84
C PHE A 195 3.30 8.24 1.47
N ILE A 196 4.28 7.67 0.77
CA ILE A 196 5.69 7.60 1.22
C ILE A 196 6.24 8.99 1.53
N GLN A 197 6.02 9.96 0.65
CA GLN A 197 6.47 11.34 0.88
C GLN A 197 5.88 11.93 2.16
N CYS A 198 4.58 11.74 2.38
CA CYS A 198 3.90 12.25 3.58
C CYS A 198 4.42 11.57 4.86
N ILE A 199 4.60 10.25 4.82
CA ILE A 199 5.18 9.50 5.94
C ILE A 199 6.58 10.02 6.24
N CYS A 200 7.48 10.03 5.25
CA CYS A 200 8.87 10.48 5.45
C CYS A 200 8.96 11.91 6.00
N ALA A 201 8.08 12.81 5.56
CA ALA A 201 8.00 14.17 6.09
C ALA A 201 7.70 14.18 7.61
N CYS A 202 6.81 13.31 8.06
CA CYS A 202 6.36 13.25 9.46
C CYS A 202 7.22 12.36 10.37
N THR A 203 7.83 11.30 9.83
CA THR A 203 8.49 10.25 10.64
C THR A 203 10.02 10.25 10.50
N ARG A 204 10.55 10.83 9.40
CA ARG A 204 11.96 10.74 9.01
C ARG A 204 12.60 12.10 8.75
N SER A 205 12.04 13.18 9.29
CA SER A 205 12.51 14.56 9.05
C SER A 205 12.64 14.89 7.56
N GLY A 206 11.76 14.33 6.73
CA GLY A 206 11.76 14.51 5.27
C GLY A 206 12.76 13.66 4.50
N LYS A 207 13.61 12.85 5.15
CA LYS A 207 14.55 11.98 4.44
C LYS A 207 13.81 10.90 3.64
N THR A 208 14.03 10.88 2.34
CA THR A 208 13.45 9.89 1.43
C THR A 208 14.08 8.51 1.65
N LEU A 209 13.34 7.47 1.29
CA LEU A 209 13.85 6.11 1.26
C LEU A 209 15.01 5.99 0.27
N GLN A 210 16.00 5.17 0.62
CA GLN A 210 17.12 4.80 -0.24
C GLN A 210 17.06 3.31 -0.57
N SER A 211 17.56 2.92 -1.75
CA SER A 211 17.50 1.53 -2.19
C SER A 211 18.33 0.58 -1.32
N ASP A 212 19.39 1.07 -0.67
CA ASP A 212 20.25 0.30 0.23
C ASP A 212 19.60 -0.01 1.59
N GLU A 213 18.45 0.60 1.90
CA GLU A 213 17.62 0.25 3.07
C GLU A 213 16.89 -1.10 2.90
N PHE A 214 16.86 -1.64 1.68
CA PHE A 214 16.13 -2.85 1.35
C PHE A 214 17.13 -3.97 1.08
N GLN A 215 17.25 -4.89 2.03
CA GLN A 215 18.16 -6.03 1.96
C GLN A 215 17.34 -7.31 1.90
N ARG A 216 17.63 -8.18 0.94
CA ARG A 216 16.83 -9.40 0.69
C ARG A 216 16.75 -10.30 1.92
N GLU A 217 17.82 -10.36 2.70
CA GLU A 217 17.97 -11.17 3.92
C GLU A 217 17.05 -10.71 5.06
N THR A 218 16.53 -9.48 4.99
CA THR A 218 15.59 -8.95 6.00
C THR A 218 14.16 -9.45 5.80
N LEU A 219 13.87 -10.11 4.68
CA LEU A 219 12.58 -10.74 4.39
C LEU A 219 12.46 -12.16 4.99
N ASP A 220 13.49 -12.65 5.67
CA ASP A 220 13.54 -13.99 6.26
C ASP A 220 13.12 -14.04 7.74
#